data_AF-A0A532EDT8-F1
#
_entry.id   AF-A0A532EDT8-F1
#
_cell.length_a   1.000
_cell.length_b   1.000
_cell.length_c   1.000
_cell.angle_alpha   90.00
_cell.angle_beta   90.00
_cell.angle_gamma   90.00
#
_symmetry.space_group_name_H-M   'P 1'
#
loop_
_entity.id
_entity.type
_entity.pdbx_description
1 polymer ?
#
loop_
_entity_poly.entity_id
_entity_poly.type
_entity_poly.pdbx_seq_one_letter_code
_entity_poly.pdbx_strand_id
1 'polypeptide(L)'
;MAIRSRTASMWHGLVLLTACLTLAHCSHDIHEKRADTVKDHVEAFYDHLTHDRVAAAVRENEAIEHLSSQLGDIISRRVNRPGTNQVDREWTDLRTANETAAQNWLALGQYLSIKKQYAQSRATYQRVIDTYTGTTERTYREQAARAIRDLDILTPPPSSH
;
A
#
# COMPACT_ATOMS: atom_id res chain seq x y z
N MET A 1 18.32 -38.94 -47.79
CA MET A 1 17.20 -38.39 -46.99
C MET A 1 17.75 -37.74 -45.71
N ALA A 2 18.04 -36.44 -45.71
CA ALA A 2 18.61 -35.76 -44.52
C ALA A 2 18.05 -34.33 -44.32
N ILE A 3 16.84 -34.05 -44.81
CA ILE A 3 16.22 -32.71 -44.76
C ILE A 3 15.13 -32.64 -43.68
N ARG A 4 14.58 -33.79 -43.25
CA ARG A 4 13.42 -33.87 -42.34
C ARG A 4 13.77 -33.68 -40.85
N SER A 5 15.04 -33.83 -40.46
CA SER A 5 15.47 -33.70 -39.05
C SER A 5 15.80 -32.26 -38.63
N ARG A 6 16.17 -31.39 -39.58
CA ARG A 6 16.52 -29.99 -39.31
C ARG A 6 15.29 -29.12 -39.01
N THR A 7 14.19 -29.35 -39.72
CA THR A 7 12.93 -28.62 -39.53
C THR A 7 12.31 -28.90 -38.17
N ALA A 8 12.34 -30.16 -37.71
CA ALA A 8 11.87 -30.52 -36.37
C ALA A 8 12.68 -29.84 -35.26
N SER A 9 14.02 -29.79 -35.39
CA SER A 9 14.91 -29.15 -34.41
C SER A 9 14.70 -27.63 -34.31
N MET A 10 14.51 -26.94 -35.45
CA MET A 10 14.20 -25.51 -35.47
C MET A 10 12.81 -25.18 -34.89
N TRP A 11 11.83 -26.07 -35.08
CA TRP A 11 10.48 -25.91 -34.52
C TRP A 11 10.46 -26.06 -33.00
N HIS A 12 11.21 -27.02 -32.45
CA HIS A 12 11.35 -27.17 -30.99
C HIS A 12 12.07 -25.97 -30.38
N GLY A 13 13.11 -25.44 -31.05
CA GLY A 13 13.78 -24.21 -30.62
C GLY A 13 12.86 -23.00 -30.61
N LEU A 14 12.02 -22.83 -31.63
CA LEU A 14 11.05 -21.73 -31.71
C LEU A 14 9.96 -21.83 -30.63
N VAL A 15 9.45 -23.04 -30.36
CA VAL A 15 8.45 -23.29 -29.31
C VAL A 15 9.04 -23.07 -27.91
N LEU A 16 10.29 -23.49 -27.67
CA LEU A 16 10.99 -23.20 -26.43
C LEU A 16 11.24 -21.69 -26.25
N LEU A 17 11.62 -20.99 -27.31
CA LEU A 17 11.85 -19.54 -27.27
C LEU A 17 10.55 -18.77 -26.99
N THR A 18 9.44 -19.16 -27.62
CA THR A 18 8.12 -18.57 -27.36
C THR A 18 7.62 -18.89 -25.95
N ALA A 19 7.81 -20.12 -25.47
CA ALA A 19 7.48 -20.48 -24.08
C ALA A 19 8.29 -19.63 -23.07
N CYS A 20 9.60 -19.44 -23.28
CA CYS A 20 10.43 -18.58 -22.44
C CYS A 20 9.99 -17.10 -22.47
N LEU A 21 9.59 -16.58 -23.63
CA LEU A 21 9.11 -15.19 -23.77
C LEU A 21 7.75 -14.96 -23.10
N THR A 22 6.87 -15.97 -23.10
CA THR A 22 5.57 -15.90 -22.38
C THR A 22 5.72 -15.96 -20.86
N LEU A 23 6.71 -16.68 -20.35
CA LEU A 23 6.98 -16.76 -18.90
C LEU A 23 7.60 -15.47 -18.34
N ALA A 24 8.36 -14.73 -19.16
CA ALA A 24 8.94 -13.44 -18.76
C ALA A 24 7.89 -12.29 -18.69
N HIS A 25 6.80 -12.37 -19.47
CA HIS A 25 5.72 -11.37 -19.43
C HIS A 25 4.87 -11.43 -18.16
N CYS A 26 4.85 -12.57 -17.45
CA CYS A 26 4.01 -12.73 -16.26
C CYS A 26 4.53 -11.98 -15.01
N SER A 27 5.80 -11.56 -14.97
CA SER A 27 6.34 -10.88 -13.78
C SER A 27 6.29 -9.35 -13.85
N HIS A 28 6.16 -8.77 -15.05
CA HIS A 28 6.10 -7.31 -15.21
C HIS A 28 4.70 -6.77 -14.84
N ASP A 29 3.67 -7.48 -15.28
CA ASP A 29 2.24 -7.14 -15.09
C ASP A 29 1.84 -7.02 -13.61
N ILE A 30 2.37 -7.88 -12.73
CA ILE A 30 1.93 -7.90 -11.32
C ILE A 30 2.28 -6.61 -10.56
N HIS A 31 3.42 -6.00 -10.82
CA HIS A 31 3.85 -4.78 -10.11
C HIS A 31 3.03 -3.57 -10.58
N GLU A 32 2.87 -3.41 -11.90
CA GLU A 32 2.05 -2.37 -12.50
C GLU A 32 0.60 -2.46 -11.99
N LYS A 33 0.03 -3.66 -12.02
CA LYS A 33 -1.32 -3.91 -11.50
C LYS A 33 -1.48 -3.54 -10.02
N ARG A 34 -0.48 -3.79 -9.18
CA ARG A 34 -0.53 -3.40 -7.76
C ARG A 34 -0.47 -1.89 -7.58
N ALA A 35 0.41 -1.23 -8.32
CA ALA A 35 0.50 0.24 -8.30
C ALA A 35 -0.81 0.88 -8.76
N ASP A 36 -1.41 0.35 -9.83
CA ASP A 36 -2.73 0.78 -10.32
C ASP A 36 -3.82 0.54 -9.27
N THR A 37 -3.81 -0.63 -8.61
CA THR A 37 -4.79 -0.92 -7.54
C THR A 37 -4.66 0.08 -6.38
N VAL A 38 -3.45 0.40 -5.93
CA VAL A 38 -3.24 1.42 -4.87
C VAL A 38 -3.76 2.77 -5.35
N LYS A 39 -3.44 3.15 -6.59
CA LYS A 39 -3.88 4.42 -7.18
C LYS A 39 -5.40 4.52 -7.23
N ASP A 40 -6.09 3.49 -7.71
CA ASP A 40 -7.55 3.45 -7.78
C ASP A 40 -8.19 3.66 -6.40
N HIS A 41 -7.67 2.99 -5.37
CA HIS A 41 -8.13 3.17 -4.00
C HIS A 41 -7.84 4.58 -3.45
N VAL A 42 -6.72 5.20 -3.82
CA VAL A 42 -6.42 6.59 -3.43
C VAL A 42 -7.38 7.57 -4.10
N GLU A 43 -7.64 7.40 -5.39
CA GLU A 43 -8.57 8.27 -6.12
C GLU A 43 -9.99 8.14 -5.54
N ALA A 44 -10.45 6.92 -5.27
CA ALA A 44 -11.73 6.67 -4.61
C ALA A 44 -11.77 7.21 -3.17
N PHE A 45 -10.67 7.09 -2.41
CA PHE A 45 -10.56 7.64 -1.06
C PHE A 45 -10.81 9.16 -1.05
N TYR A 46 -10.12 9.90 -1.92
CA TYR A 46 -10.28 11.35 -1.98
C TYR A 46 -11.64 11.75 -2.54
N ASP A 47 -12.17 11.04 -3.54
CA ASP A 47 -13.54 11.27 -4.03
C ASP A 47 -14.58 11.07 -2.91
N HIS A 48 -14.42 10.04 -2.08
CA HIS A 48 -15.32 9.81 -0.96
C HIS A 48 -15.20 10.89 0.12
N LEU A 49 -13.99 11.40 0.41
CA LEU A 49 -13.82 12.51 1.34
C LEU A 49 -14.45 13.81 0.84
N THR A 50 -14.34 14.13 -0.46
CA THR A 50 -14.93 15.36 -1.03
C THR A 50 -16.46 15.33 -0.99
N HIS A 51 -17.06 14.14 -0.98
CA HIS A 51 -18.51 13.93 -0.86
C HIS A 51 -18.98 13.61 0.57
N ASP A 52 -18.15 13.86 1.60
CA ASP A 52 -18.45 13.61 3.01
C ASP A 52 -18.79 12.13 3.33
N ARG A 53 -18.37 11.18 2.48
CA ARG A 53 -18.59 9.73 2.65
C ARG A 53 -17.45 9.09 3.44
N VAL A 54 -17.26 9.53 4.68
CA VAL A 54 -16.13 9.11 5.55
C VAL A 54 -16.00 7.59 5.66
N ALA A 55 -17.09 6.87 5.90
CA ALA A 55 -17.05 5.41 6.03
C ALA A 55 -16.61 4.69 4.74
N ALA A 56 -16.87 5.28 3.57
CA ALA A 56 -16.41 4.72 2.31
C ALA A 56 -14.92 5.01 2.12
N ALA A 57 -14.46 6.24 2.39
CA ALA A 57 -13.04 6.58 2.37
C ALA A 57 -12.22 5.67 3.30
N VAL A 58 -12.69 5.43 4.53
CA VAL A 58 -12.08 4.49 5.48
C VAL A 58 -11.86 3.11 4.84
N ARG A 59 -12.87 2.56 4.16
CA ARG A 59 -12.77 1.25 3.51
C ARG A 59 -11.77 1.22 2.36
N GLU A 60 -11.71 2.28 1.55
CA GLU A 60 -10.71 2.37 0.49
C GLU A 60 -9.28 2.35 1.05
N ASN A 61 -9.05 3.04 2.17
CA ASN A 61 -7.74 3.02 2.80
C ASN A 61 -7.41 1.67 3.47
N GLU A 62 -8.40 1.02 4.09
CA GLU A 62 -8.25 -0.31 4.66
C GLU A 62 -7.95 -1.37 3.57
N ALA A 63 -8.45 -1.18 2.34
CA ALA A 63 -8.08 -2.03 1.22
C ALA A 63 -6.59 -1.92 0.86
N ILE A 64 -6.01 -0.70 0.92
CA ILE A 64 -4.58 -0.48 0.75
C ILE A 64 -3.79 -1.14 1.89
N GLU A 65 -4.21 -1.00 3.14
CA GLU A 65 -3.57 -1.68 4.29
C GLU A 65 -3.62 -3.21 4.16
N HIS A 66 -4.72 -3.75 3.65
CA HIS A 66 -4.84 -5.17 3.37
C HIS A 66 -3.87 -5.63 2.27
N LEU A 67 -3.70 -4.85 1.20
CA LEU A 67 -2.69 -5.11 0.17
C LEU A 67 -1.28 -5.11 0.76
N SER A 68 -0.94 -4.13 1.62
CA SER A 68 0.33 -4.11 2.35
C SER A 68 0.52 -5.36 3.19
N SER A 69 -0.48 -5.79 3.95
CA SER A 69 -0.39 -7.01 4.77
C SER A 69 -0.10 -8.25 3.91
N GLN A 70 -0.77 -8.38 2.76
CA GLN A 70 -0.51 -9.48 1.82
C GLN A 70 0.92 -9.45 1.27
N LEU A 71 1.45 -8.27 0.95
CA LEU A 71 2.83 -8.11 0.49
C LEU A 71 3.84 -8.47 1.59
N GLY A 72 3.58 -8.06 2.83
CA GLY A 72 4.37 -8.44 4.00
C GLY A 72 4.48 -9.96 4.14
N ASP A 73 3.35 -10.68 4.06
CA ASP A 73 3.32 -12.14 4.14
C ASP A 73 4.10 -12.83 3.00
N ILE A 74 4.03 -12.27 1.78
CA ILE A 74 4.79 -12.78 0.63
C ILE A 74 6.30 -12.63 0.89
N ILE A 75 6.72 -11.43 1.31
CA ILE A 75 8.11 -11.12 1.60
C ILE A 75 8.63 -12.01 2.73
N SER A 76 7.92 -12.12 3.85
CA SER A 76 8.34 -12.95 4.99
C SER A 76 8.54 -14.42 4.61
N ARG A 77 7.69 -14.97 3.72
CA ARG A 77 7.85 -16.34 3.21
C ARG A 77 9.07 -16.49 2.29
N ARG A 78 9.44 -15.45 1.54
CA ARG A 78 10.56 -15.46 0.59
C ARG A 78 11.91 -15.08 1.19
N VAL A 79 11.98 -14.31 2.28
CA VAL A 79 13.24 -13.99 2.97
C VAL A 79 13.95 -15.28 3.42
N ASN A 80 13.21 -16.36 3.64
CA ASN A 80 13.75 -17.70 3.93
C ASN A 80 14.24 -18.47 2.67
N ARG A 81 14.25 -17.85 1.48
CA ARG A 81 14.68 -18.43 0.20
C ARG A 81 15.64 -17.47 -0.53
N PRO A 82 16.96 -17.60 -0.36
CA PRO A 82 17.95 -16.70 -0.96
C PRO A 82 17.94 -16.73 -2.49
N GLY A 83 18.09 -15.56 -3.15
CA GLY A 83 18.51 -15.48 -4.56
C GLY A 83 17.57 -14.80 -5.58
N THR A 84 16.63 -13.93 -5.17
CA THR A 84 15.71 -13.29 -6.14
C THR A 84 15.62 -11.77 -6.02
N ASN A 85 15.93 -11.04 -7.12
CA ASN A 85 15.70 -9.59 -7.30
C ASN A 85 14.21 -9.17 -7.16
N GLN A 86 13.31 -10.14 -7.04
CA GLN A 86 11.88 -9.95 -6.85
C GLN A 86 11.55 -9.43 -5.44
N VAL A 87 12.37 -9.78 -4.44
CA VAL A 87 12.15 -9.37 -3.04
C VAL A 87 12.29 -7.85 -2.89
N ASP A 88 13.26 -7.23 -3.54
CA ASP A 88 13.47 -5.77 -3.47
C ASP A 88 12.30 -4.98 -4.07
N ARG A 89 11.69 -5.49 -5.15
CA ARG A 89 10.50 -4.87 -5.77
C ARG A 89 9.27 -5.05 -4.89
N GLU A 90 9.04 -6.24 -4.35
CA GLU A 90 7.93 -6.49 -3.42
C GLU A 90 8.07 -5.61 -2.16
N TRP A 91 9.29 -5.40 -1.65
CA TRP A 91 9.57 -4.44 -0.58
C TRP A 91 9.23 -3.00 -0.96
N THR A 92 9.46 -2.63 -2.22
CA THR A 92 9.12 -1.29 -2.73
C THR A 92 7.60 -1.13 -2.80
N ASP A 93 6.88 -2.10 -3.38
CA ASP A 93 5.41 -2.11 -3.41
C ASP A 93 4.81 -2.01 -1.99
N LEU A 94 5.35 -2.80 -1.05
CA LEU A 94 4.93 -2.78 0.35
C LEU A 94 5.13 -1.40 0.98
N ARG A 95 6.31 -0.81 0.77
CA ARG A 95 6.62 0.52 1.31
C ARG A 95 5.67 1.56 0.76
N THR A 96 5.45 1.57 -0.56
CA THR A 96 4.52 2.50 -1.20
C THR A 96 3.12 2.35 -0.65
N ALA A 97 2.59 1.13 -0.53
CA ALA A 97 1.26 0.89 0.02
C ALA A 97 1.14 1.35 1.49
N ASN A 98 2.14 1.08 2.34
CA ASN A 98 2.16 1.58 3.73
C ASN A 98 2.23 3.11 3.81
N GLU A 99 3.09 3.73 3.00
CA GLU A 99 3.24 5.19 2.96
C GLU A 99 1.95 5.87 2.52
N THR A 100 1.33 5.35 1.46
CA THR A 100 0.03 5.83 0.97
C THR A 100 -1.05 5.68 2.03
N ALA A 101 -1.15 4.52 2.68
CA ALA A 101 -2.18 4.28 3.70
C ALA A 101 -2.01 5.21 4.91
N ALA A 102 -0.78 5.43 5.36
CA ALA A 102 -0.47 6.37 6.44
C ALA A 102 -0.85 7.81 6.08
N GLN A 103 -0.53 8.26 4.86
CA GLN A 103 -0.87 9.61 4.38
C GLN A 103 -2.37 9.82 4.30
N ASN A 104 -3.12 8.84 3.80
CA ASN A 104 -4.58 8.91 3.75
C ASN A 104 -5.19 9.01 5.15
N TRP A 105 -4.69 8.26 6.14
CA TRP A 105 -5.15 8.42 7.52
C TRP A 105 -4.89 9.81 8.08
N LEU A 106 -3.72 10.39 7.81
CA LEU A 106 -3.39 11.76 8.20
C LEU A 106 -4.34 12.77 7.54
N ALA A 107 -4.65 12.59 6.25
CA ALA A 107 -5.61 13.41 5.52
C ALA A 107 -7.03 13.29 6.08
N LEU A 108 -7.48 12.08 6.43
CA LEU A 108 -8.77 11.87 7.07
C LEU A 108 -8.82 12.58 8.44
N GLY A 109 -7.79 12.44 9.27
CA GLY A 109 -7.71 13.14 10.54
C GLY A 109 -7.82 14.66 10.35
N GLN A 110 -7.12 15.21 9.36
CA GLN A 110 -7.18 16.65 9.07
C GLN A 110 -8.58 17.08 8.62
N TYR A 111 -9.20 16.31 7.72
CA TYR A 111 -10.57 16.54 7.27
C TYR A 111 -11.56 16.56 8.46
N LEU A 112 -11.47 15.58 9.36
CA LEU A 112 -12.32 15.50 10.55
C LEU A 112 -12.07 16.69 11.50
N SER A 113 -10.82 17.13 11.65
CA SER A 113 -10.47 18.34 12.42
C SER A 113 -11.14 19.60 11.84
N ILE A 114 -11.12 19.76 10.51
CA ILE A 114 -11.76 20.90 9.82
C ILE A 114 -13.28 20.86 10.03
N LYS A 115 -13.89 19.67 9.99
CA LYS A 115 -15.31 19.45 10.29
C LYS A 115 -15.64 19.53 11.78
N LYS A 116 -14.66 19.87 12.63
CA LYS A 116 -14.77 19.96 14.10
C LYS A 116 -15.16 18.64 14.80
N GLN A 117 -14.97 17.51 14.13
CA GLN A 117 -15.18 16.17 14.67
C GLN A 117 -13.93 15.72 15.46
N TYR A 118 -13.56 16.51 16.47
CA TYR A 118 -12.26 16.41 17.14
C TYR A 118 -12.00 15.06 17.81
N ALA A 119 -13.03 14.40 18.37
CA ALA A 119 -12.88 13.07 18.95
C ALA A 119 -12.52 12.01 17.90
N GLN A 120 -13.17 12.05 16.73
CA GLN A 120 -12.90 11.13 15.63
C GLN A 120 -11.56 11.42 14.98
N SER A 121 -11.21 12.70 14.84
CA SER A 121 -9.89 13.12 14.36
C SER A 121 -8.78 12.61 15.28
N ARG A 122 -8.91 12.80 16.60
CA ARG A 122 -7.96 12.29 17.60
C ARG A 122 -7.81 10.77 17.50
N ALA A 123 -8.91 10.03 17.39
CA ALA A 123 -8.87 8.58 17.22
C ALA A 123 -8.16 8.17 15.92
N THR A 124 -8.37 8.90 14.83
CA THR A 124 -7.72 8.66 13.53
C THR A 124 -6.21 8.86 13.63
N TYR A 125 -5.75 9.96 14.24
CA TYR A 125 -4.33 10.18 14.46
C TYR A 125 -3.72 9.16 15.44
N GLN A 126 -4.46 8.75 16.47
CA GLN A 126 -3.98 7.73 17.40
C GLN A 126 -3.77 6.40 16.67
N ARG A 127 -4.68 6.00 15.77
CA ARG A 127 -4.50 4.82 14.91
C ARG A 127 -3.20 4.90 14.11
N VAL A 128 -2.84 6.06 13.55
CA VAL A 128 -1.56 6.21 12.82
C VAL A 128 -0.37 5.95 13.74
N ILE A 129 -0.40 6.46 14.97
CA ILE A 129 0.66 6.26 15.96
C ILE A 129 0.81 4.77 16.32
N ASP A 130 -0.31 4.09 16.51
CA ASP A 130 -0.35 2.69 16.98
C ASP A 130 -0.02 1.69 15.86
N THR A 131 -0.38 2.01 14.62
CA THR A 131 -0.24 1.10 13.47
C THR A 131 1.15 1.16 12.84
N TYR A 132 1.70 2.37 12.64
CA TYR A 132 2.88 2.59 11.80
C TYR A 132 4.16 2.70 12.62
N THR A 133 4.55 1.60 13.27
CA THR A 133 5.65 1.58 14.24
C THR A 133 7.05 1.47 13.63
N GLY A 134 7.17 1.24 12.32
CA GLY A 134 8.43 1.05 11.62
C GLY A 134 9.35 2.29 11.65
N THR A 135 10.65 2.07 11.42
CA THR A 135 11.64 3.16 11.39
C THR A 135 11.38 4.15 10.26
N THR A 136 11.01 3.65 9.08
CA THR A 136 10.67 4.46 7.89
C THR A 136 9.37 5.24 8.06
N GLU A 137 8.52 4.81 8.99
CA GLU A 137 7.18 5.36 9.20
C GLU A 137 7.14 6.41 10.33
N ARG A 138 8.27 6.62 11.01
CA ARG A 138 8.42 7.54 12.15
C ARG A 138 7.82 8.92 11.85
N THR A 139 8.04 9.46 10.67
CA THR A 139 7.54 10.77 10.25
C THR A 139 6.02 10.87 10.35
N TYR A 140 5.28 9.82 9.98
CA TYR A 140 3.82 9.83 10.04
C TYR A 140 3.31 9.85 11.48
N ARG A 141 3.95 9.08 12.38
CA ARG A 141 3.63 9.11 13.81
C ARG A 141 3.92 10.47 14.44
N GLU A 142 5.03 11.10 14.07
CA GLU A 142 5.37 12.44 14.57
C GLU A 142 4.40 13.52 14.04
N GLN A 143 3.89 13.37 12.83
CA GLN A 143 2.82 14.24 12.30
C GLN A 143 1.50 14.02 13.06
N ALA A 144 1.08 12.78 13.24
CA ALA A 144 -0.13 12.45 13.99
C ALA A 144 -0.06 12.93 15.45
N ALA A 145 1.08 12.73 16.13
CA ALA A 145 1.29 13.19 17.51
C ALA A 145 1.26 14.71 17.64
N ARG A 146 1.76 15.45 16.64
CA ARG A 146 1.62 16.91 16.58
C ARG A 146 0.16 17.31 16.45
N ALA A 147 -0.55 16.70 15.51
CA ALA A 147 -1.96 17.01 15.28
C ALA A 147 -2.84 16.73 16.52
N ILE A 148 -2.57 15.65 17.28
CA ILE A 148 -3.26 15.40 18.56
C ILE A 148 -3.01 16.53 19.56
N ARG A 149 -1.77 17.02 19.70
CA ARG A 149 -1.47 18.15 20.59
C ARG A 149 -2.22 19.42 20.17
N ASP A 150 -2.31 19.68 18.87
CA ASP A 150 -3.08 20.82 18.35
C ASP A 150 -4.58 20.67 18.67
N LEU A 151 -5.12 19.45 18.57
CA LEU A 151 -6.50 19.15 18.97
C LEU A 151 -6.74 19.34 20.48
N ASP A 152 -5.77 19.01 21.33
CA ASP A 152 -5.87 19.18 22.78
C ASP A 152 -5.91 20.66 23.19
N ILE A 153 -5.27 21.55 22.41
CA ILE A 153 -5.40 23.01 22.60
C ILE A 153 -6.83 23.47 22.27
N LEU A 154 -7.42 22.93 21.19
CA LEU A 154 -8.78 23.28 20.75
C LEU A 154 -9.87 22.63 21.62
N THR A 155 -9.57 21.48 22.23
CA THR A 155 -10.48 20.69 23.07
C THR A 155 -9.75 20.22 24.33
N PRO A 156 -9.52 21.11 25.31
CA PRO A 156 -8.79 20.73 26.50
C PRO A 156 -9.52 19.61 27.25
N PRO A 157 -8.80 18.60 27.76
CA PRO A 157 -9.39 17.57 28.58
C PRO A 157 -10.05 18.20 29.82
N PRO A 158 -11.16 17.64 30.33
CA PRO A 158 -11.80 18.16 31.52
C PRO A 158 -10.78 18.16 32.68
N SER A 159 -10.62 19.32 33.32
CA SER A 159 -9.78 19.43 34.51
C SER A 159 -10.37 18.59 35.63
N SER A 160 -9.67 17.54 36.02
CA SER A 160 -9.99 16.73 37.20
C SER A 160 -9.81 17.58 38.45
N HIS A 161 -10.91 18.07 39.01
CA HIS A 161 -11.01 18.67 40.34
C HIS A 161 -11.41 17.62 41.38
#